data_AF-A0ABD5DHA7-F1
#
_entry.id   AF-A0ABD5DHA7-F1
#
_cell.length_a   1.000
_cell.length_b   1.000
_cell.length_c   1.000
_cell.angle_alpha   90.00
_cell.angle_beta   90.00
_cell.angle_gamma   90.00
#
_symmetry.space_group_name_H-M   'P 1'
#
loop_
_entity.id
_entity.type
_entity.pdbx_description
1 polymer ?
#
loop_
_entity_poly.entity_id
_entity_poly.type
_entity_poly.pdbx_seq_one_letter_code
_entity_poly.pdbx_strand_id
1 'polypeptide(L)'
;LVIIANHPTGTLDGLALLYAVSRVRRDVKVVTNRMLTHLEPLSSLFIPVDKIHGRTAKAARQQMDQQLQAGGVLIFFPAGEVSRLT
;
A
#
# COMPACT_ATOMS: atom_id res chain seq x y z
N LEU A 1 4.39 1.68 -12.59
CA LEU A 1 4.32 3.06 -12.01
C LEU A 1 4.38 2.94 -10.49
N VAL A 2 5.17 3.77 -9.81
CA VAL A 2 5.24 3.78 -8.35
C VAL A 2 4.81 5.16 -7.86
N ILE A 3 3.81 5.21 -6.99
CA ILE A 3 3.30 6.41 -6.34
C ILE A 3 3.79 6.39 -4.89
N ILE A 4 4.54 7.41 -4.51
CA ILE A 4 5.06 7.57 -3.15
C ILE A 4 4.34 8.76 -2.53
N ALA A 5 3.66 8.55 -1.41
CA ALA A 5 2.91 9.58 -0.72
C ALA A 5 3.18 9.56 0.79
N ASN A 6 2.99 10.69 1.44
CA ASN A 6 3.02 10.82 2.89
C ASN A 6 1.62 10.59 3.49
N HIS A 7 1.57 10.20 4.76
CA HIS A 7 0.34 10.08 5.55
C HIS A 7 0.27 11.23 6.58
N PRO A 8 -0.29 12.40 6.22
CA PRO A 8 -0.49 13.47 7.21
C PRO A 8 -1.54 13.13 8.27
N THR A 9 -2.59 12.35 7.94
CA THR A 9 -3.74 12.05 8.83
C THR A 9 -3.94 10.54 9.06
N GLY A 10 -3.22 9.69 8.34
CA GLY A 10 -3.14 8.25 8.59
C GLY A 10 -3.81 7.37 7.54
N THR A 11 -4.44 6.26 7.96
CA THR A 11 -5.02 5.23 7.06
C THR A 11 -6.05 5.79 6.07
N LEU A 12 -6.77 6.86 6.44
CA LEU A 12 -7.79 7.50 5.61
C LEU A 12 -7.20 8.14 4.34
N ASP A 13 -6.04 8.79 4.44
CA ASP A 13 -5.39 9.41 3.27
C ASP A 13 -4.93 8.34 2.27
N GLY A 14 -4.50 7.18 2.79
CA GLY A 14 -4.13 6.04 1.96
C GLY A 14 -5.30 5.48 1.18
N LEU A 15 -6.47 5.40 1.82
CA LEU A 15 -7.72 4.98 1.17
C LEU A 15 -8.22 6.03 0.18
N ALA A 16 -8.11 7.32 0.51
CA ALA A 16 -8.50 8.40 -0.40
C ALA A 16 -7.62 8.41 -1.66
N LEU A 17 -6.30 8.23 -1.52
CA LEU A 17 -5.38 8.11 -2.64
C LEU A 17 -5.66 6.85 -3.46
N LEU A 18 -5.85 5.71 -2.80
CA LEU A 18 -6.24 4.45 -3.46
C LEU A 18 -7.54 4.64 -4.25
N TYR A 19 -8.55 5.27 -3.66
CA TYR A 19 -9.83 5.54 -4.31
C TYR A 19 -9.67 6.48 -5.51
N ALA A 20 -8.92 7.57 -5.37
CA ALA A 20 -8.69 8.52 -6.47
C ALA A 20 -7.98 7.85 -7.65
N VAL A 21 -6.94 7.05 -7.37
CA VAL A 21 -6.20 6.31 -8.40
C VAL A 21 -7.05 5.20 -9.01
N SER A 22 -7.84 4.49 -8.20
CA SER A 22 -8.67 3.36 -8.68
C SER A 22 -9.76 3.78 -9.67
N ARG A 23 -10.20 5.05 -9.62
CA ARG A 23 -11.13 5.62 -10.60
C ARG A 23 -10.54 5.75 -12.01
N VAL A 24 -9.23 5.88 -12.12
CA VAL A 24 -8.52 5.97 -13.41
C VAL A 24 -7.89 4.64 -13.78
N ARG A 25 -7.39 3.89 -12.79
CA ARG A 25 -6.65 2.63 -12.98
C ARG A 25 -7.06 1.57 -11.97
N ARG A 26 -7.66 0.47 -12.45
CA ARG A 26 -8.10 -0.63 -11.59
C ARG A 26 -6.98 -1.58 -11.14
N ASP A 27 -5.80 -1.46 -11.74
CA ASP A 27 -4.61 -2.28 -11.48
C ASP A 27 -3.67 -1.64 -10.44
N VAL A 28 -4.26 -1.01 -9.43
CA VAL A 28 -3.55 -0.37 -8.33
C VAL A 28 -3.46 -1.31 -7.14
N LYS A 29 -2.26 -1.43 -6.57
CA LYS A 29 -2.03 -2.12 -5.29
C LYS A 29 -1.31 -1.21 -4.30
N VAL A 30 -1.70 -1.28 -3.04
CA VAL A 30 -1.09 -0.50 -1.95
C VAL A 30 -0.24 -1.41 -1.09
N VAL A 31 1.00 -0.98 -0.81
CA VAL A 31 1.92 -1.67 0.07
C VAL A 31 1.68 -1.17 1.51
N THR A 32 1.20 -2.03 2.40
CA THR A 32 0.82 -1.64 3.77
C THR A 32 1.28 -2.66 4.81
N ASN A 33 1.56 -2.18 6.02
CA ASN A 33 1.69 -3.03 7.21
C ASN A 33 0.27 -3.36 7.73
N ARG A 34 0.14 -4.36 8.63
CA ARG A 34 -1.08 -4.98 9.16
C ARG A 34 -2.25 -4.08 9.65
N MET A 35 -2.15 -2.75 9.56
CA MET A 35 -3.19 -1.80 10.00
C MET A 35 -4.41 -1.73 9.07
N LEU A 36 -4.29 -2.08 7.79
CA LEU A 36 -5.42 -2.03 6.83
C LEU A 36 -6.10 -3.39 6.59
N THR A 37 -5.60 -4.45 7.23
CA THR A 37 -6.07 -5.83 7.03
C THR A 37 -7.51 -6.06 7.50
N HIS A 38 -8.10 -5.14 8.27
CA HIS A 38 -9.49 -5.20 8.73
C HIS A 38 -10.51 -4.77 7.67
N LEU A 39 -10.08 -4.21 6.55
CA LEU A 39 -10.96 -3.86 5.43
C LEU A 39 -11.01 -5.02 4.44
N GLU A 40 -11.71 -6.10 4.82
CA GLU A 40 -11.89 -7.31 4.00
C GLU A 40 -12.26 -7.04 2.54
N PRO A 41 -13.15 -6.06 2.20
CA PRO A 41 -13.49 -5.77 0.80
C PRO A 41 -12.34 -5.23 -0.04
N LEU A 42 -11.29 -4.68 0.60
CA LEU A 42 -10.14 -4.06 -0.07
C LEU A 42 -8.87 -4.91 0.03
N SER A 43 -8.96 -6.09 0.65
CA SER A 43 -7.85 -7.02 0.86
C SER A 43 -7.09 -7.37 -0.43
N SER A 44 -7.79 -7.48 -1.56
CA SER A 44 -7.22 -7.79 -2.87
C SER A 44 -6.34 -6.68 -3.45
N LEU A 45 -6.50 -5.45 -2.97
CA LEU A 45 -5.71 -4.28 -3.37
C LEU A 45 -4.49 -4.08 -2.46
N PHE A 46 -4.30 -4.91 -1.43
CA PHE A 46 -3.21 -4.76 -0.47
C PHE A 46 -2.11 -5.79 -0.71
N ILE A 47 -0.86 -5.32 -0.72
CA ILE A 47 0.34 -6.15 -0.59
C ILE A 47 0.84 -5.99 0.85
N PRO A 48 0.59 -6.99 1.73
CA PRO A 48 1.01 -6.91 3.12
C PRO A 48 2.53 -7.00 3.22
N VAL A 49 3.13 -6.08 3.98
CA VAL A 49 4.57 -6.11 4.32
C VAL A 49 4.75 -6.14 5.83
N ASP A 50 5.44 -7.18 6.32
CA ASP A 50 5.82 -7.27 7.73
C ASP A 50 7.05 -6.39 7.98
N LYS A 51 6.86 -5.24 8.65
CA LYS A 51 7.98 -4.41 9.13
C LYS A 51 8.51 -4.87 10.49
N ILE A 52 7.81 -5.76 11.19
CA ILE A 52 8.08 -6.12 12.61
C ILE A 52 9.37 -6.94 12.79
N HIS A 53 9.86 -7.62 11.75
CA HIS A 53 11.07 -8.47 11.85
C HIS A 53 12.18 -8.10 10.85
N GLY A 54 12.13 -6.89 10.25
CA GLY A 54 13.16 -6.44 9.30
C GLY A 54 13.24 -7.23 7.99
N ARG A 55 12.37 -8.22 7.78
CA ARG A 55 12.28 -9.01 6.57
C ARG A 55 10.97 -8.67 5.87
N THR A 56 11.01 -7.81 4.86
CA THR A 56 9.97 -7.84 3.82
C THR A 56 9.89 -9.28 3.33
N ALA A 57 8.78 -9.96 3.56
CA ALA A 57 8.62 -11.34 3.14
C ALA A 57 8.98 -11.43 1.65
N LYS A 58 9.79 -12.42 1.25
CA LYS A 58 10.21 -12.64 -0.15
C LYS A 58 9.00 -12.63 -1.09
N ALA A 59 7.87 -13.13 -0.62
CA ALA A 59 6.58 -13.11 -1.31
C ALA A 59 6.06 -11.69 -1.61
N ALA A 60 6.15 -10.74 -0.68
CA ALA A 60 5.69 -9.38 -0.90
C ALA A 60 6.56 -8.65 -1.94
N ARG A 61 7.88 -8.87 -1.92
CA ARG A 61 8.79 -8.37 -2.98
C ARG A 61 8.43 -8.94 -4.34
N GLN A 62 8.22 -10.25 -4.42
CA GLN A 62 7.82 -10.90 -5.66
C GLN A 62 6.49 -10.37 -6.20
N GLN A 63 5.50 -10.12 -5.32
CA GLN A 63 4.22 -9.53 -5.74
C GLN A 63 4.37 -8.09 -6.24
N MET A 64 5.24 -7.29 -5.61
CA MET A 64 5.56 -5.94 -6.09
C MET A 64 6.23 -5.99 -7.46
N ASP A 65 7.23 -6.86 -7.64
CA ASP A 65 7.93 -7.02 -8.91
C ASP A 65 6.99 -7.48 -10.03
N GLN A 66 6.13 -8.48 -9.75
CA GLN A 66 5.12 -8.95 -10.70
C GLN A 66 4.14 -7.84 -11.09
N GLN A 67 3.69 -7.03 -10.12
CA GLN A 67 2.80 -5.91 -10.39
C GLN A 67 3.46 -4.89 -11.32
N LEU A 68 4.72 -4.56 -11.07
CA LEU A 68 5.47 -3.61 -11.89
C LEU A 68 5.76 -4.17 -13.29
N GLN A 69 6.13 -5.45 -13.40
CA GLN A 69 6.34 -6.12 -14.68
C GLN A 69 5.06 -6.21 -15.53
N ALA A 70 3.90 -6.36 -14.89
CA ALA A 70 2.60 -6.33 -15.55
C ALA A 70 2.16 -4.90 -15.95
N GLY A 71 3.00 -3.87 -15.71
CA GLY A 71 2.67 -2.47 -15.99
C GLY A 71 1.77 -1.81 -14.95
N GLY A 72 1.47 -2.49 -13.85
CA GLY A 72 0.58 -2.06 -12.78
C GLY A 72 1.09 -0.87 -11.96
N VAL A 73 0.22 -0.39 -11.06
CA VAL A 73 0.53 0.70 -10.13
C VAL A 73 0.78 0.16 -8.73
N LEU A 74 1.84 0.64 -8.11
CA LEU A 74 2.09 0.45 -6.69
C LEU A 74 1.99 1.79 -5.97
N ILE A 75 1.25 1.83 -4.86
CA ILE A 75 1.23 2.93 -3.91
C ILE A 75 2.07 2.51 -2.70
N PHE A 76 3.02 3.34 -2.31
CA PHE A 76 3.92 3.10 -1.19
C PHE A 76 3.92 4.26 -0.20
N PHE A 77 3.75 3.95 1.08
CA PHE A 77 3.81 4.91 2.18
C PHE A 77 5.08 4.65 3.03
N PRO A 78 6.16 5.42 2.79
CA PRO A 78 7.46 5.14 3.39
C PRO A 78 7.47 5.33 4.91
N ALA A 79 6.67 6.27 5.43
CA ALA A 79 6.70 6.65 6.84
C ALA A 79 6.43 5.50 7.83
N GLY A 80 5.70 4.43 7.44
CA GLY A 80 5.50 3.24 8.30
C GLY A 80 4.73 3.45 9.59
N GLU A 81 4.59 4.69 10.03
CA GLU A 81 3.83 5.16 11.17
C GLU A 81 3.02 6.37 10.71
N VAL A 82 1.79 6.45 11.21
CA VAL A 82 0.98 7.66 11.12
C VAL A 82 1.71 8.77 11.86
N SER A 83 1.77 9.96 11.28
CA SER A 83 2.10 11.14 12.06
C SER A 83 0.98 11.29 13.09
N ARG A 84 1.24 10.86 14.33
CA ARG A 84 0.40 11.29 15.45
C ARG A 84 0.70 12.77 15.60
N LEU A 85 -0.22 13.62 15.18
CA LEU A 85 -0.36 14.92 15.83
C LEU A 85 -0.72 14.60 17.27
N THR A 86 0.29 14.70 18.13
CA THR A 86 0.26 14.88 19.60
C THR A 86 -0.98 14.39 20.33
#